data_AF-A0A7C3CHM0-F1
#
_entry.id   AF-A0A7C3CHM0-F1
#
_cell.length_a   1.000
_cell.length_b   1.000
_cell.length_c   1.000
_cell.angle_alpha   90.00
_cell.angle_beta   90.00
_cell.angle_gamma   90.00
#
_symmetry.space_group_name_H-M   'P 1'
#
loop_
_entity.id
_entity.type
_entity.pdbx_description
1 polymer ?
#
loop_
_entity_poly.entity_id
_entity_poly.type
_entity_poly.pdbx_seq_one_letter_code
_entity_poly.pdbx_strand_id
1 'polypeptide(L)'
;MLGYDPWLIPTSDQTIDNGLNKPLMVIKQNQPLGPVSDARLERMIDNSTAEKYIIRVADTRHFDFTDFKHLSPKLNWFGLTGTIEAKKVRQIMNSYSLAFFDYHLRGWQGALLFADSAEFPEVNFEKP
;
A
#
# COMPACT_ATOMS: atom_id res chain seq x y z
N MET A 1 -2.26 6.86 -9.13
CA MET A 1 -3.02 5.70 -8.65
C MET A 1 -2.68 5.48 -7.19
N LEU A 2 -3.68 5.22 -6.35
CA LEU A 2 -3.48 4.75 -4.98
C LEU A 2 -4.12 3.36 -4.87
N GLY A 3 -3.38 2.38 -4.36
CA GLY A 3 -3.89 1.03 -4.10
C GLY A 3 -3.55 0.57 -2.69
N TYR A 4 -4.52 -0.06 -2.03
CA TYR A 4 -4.31 -0.74 -0.76
C TYR A 4 -4.29 -2.25 -1.00
N ASP A 5 -3.13 -2.87 -0.84
CA ASP A 5 -2.84 -4.28 -1.07
C ASP A 5 -3.56 -4.87 -2.30
N PRO A 6 -3.34 -4.30 -3.50
CA PRO A 6 -4.19 -4.55 -4.65
C PRO A 6 -4.09 -5.99 -5.17
N TRP A 7 -5.24 -6.58 -5.49
CA TRP A 7 -5.34 -7.87 -6.17
C TRP A 7 -5.34 -7.68 -7.70
N LEU A 8 -4.21 -8.01 -8.35
CA LEU A 8 -3.97 -7.67 -9.76
C LEU A 8 -4.20 -8.82 -10.74
N ILE A 9 -4.64 -10.00 -10.26
CA ILE A 9 -4.98 -11.13 -11.13
C ILE A 9 -6.03 -10.77 -12.20
N PRO A 10 -7.09 -9.98 -11.91
CA PRO A 10 -8.10 -9.62 -12.90
C PRO A 10 -7.66 -8.56 -13.91
N THR A 11 -6.54 -7.87 -13.66
CA THR A 11 -6.03 -6.81 -14.54
C THR A 11 -5.41 -7.43 -15.78
N SER A 12 -5.71 -6.92 -16.98
CA SER A 12 -5.17 -7.47 -18.24
C SER A 12 -3.65 -7.36 -18.31
N ASP A 13 -2.99 -8.31 -18.98
CA ASP A 13 -1.53 -8.25 -19.19
C ASP A 13 -1.11 -6.96 -19.89
N GLN A 14 -1.86 -6.52 -20.90
CA GLN A 14 -1.62 -5.24 -21.58
C GLN A 14 -1.58 -4.05 -20.60
N THR A 15 -2.46 -4.02 -19.59
CA THR A 15 -2.47 -2.93 -18.60
C THR A 15 -1.26 -3.01 -17.68
N ILE A 16 -0.88 -4.21 -17.25
CA ILE A 16 0.33 -4.42 -16.42
C ILE A 16 1.60 -4.07 -17.22
N ASP A 17 1.66 -4.47 -18.48
CA ASP A 17 2.83 -4.31 -19.34
C ASP A 17 3.03 -2.87 -19.81
N ASN A 18 1.94 -2.13 -19.98
CA ASN A 18 2.00 -0.69 -20.27
C ASN A 18 2.49 0.14 -19.07
N GLY A 19 2.40 -0.39 -17.84
CA GLY A 19 2.64 0.38 -16.62
C GLY A 19 1.75 1.63 -16.53
N LEU A 20 2.16 2.58 -15.70
CA LEU A 20 1.50 3.86 -15.49
C LEU A 20 2.43 5.02 -15.79
N ASN A 21 1.90 6.03 -16.49
CA ASN A 21 2.55 7.33 -16.72
C ASN A 21 2.05 8.42 -15.75
N LYS A 22 1.43 8.00 -14.64
CA LYS A 22 0.95 8.89 -13.56
C LYS A 22 1.47 8.36 -12.23
N PRO A 23 1.72 9.23 -11.24
CA PRO A 23 2.27 8.80 -9.95
C PRO A 23 1.46 7.67 -9.34
N LEU A 24 2.13 6.70 -8.73
CA LEU A 24 1.50 5.53 -8.12
C LEU A 24 2.01 5.30 -6.70
N MET A 25 1.09 4.99 -5.79
CA MET A 25 1.40 4.58 -4.43
C MET A 25 0.65 3.30 -4.10
N VAL A 26 1.37 2.32 -3.56
CA VAL A 26 0.82 1.07 -3.07
C VAL A 26 1.18 0.92 -1.60
N ILE A 27 0.16 0.76 -0.76
CA ILE A 27 0.31 0.41 0.65
C ILE A 27 -0.09 -1.04 0.79
N LYS A 28 0.82 -1.92 1.22
CA LYS A 28 0.61 -3.37 1.25
C LYS A 28 1.15 -4.01 2.53
N GLN A 29 0.76 -5.27 2.74
CA GLN A 29 1.36 -6.13 3.76
C GLN A 29 2.80 -6.54 3.39
N ASN A 30 3.57 -7.02 4.38
CA ASN A 30 4.92 -7.52 4.14
C ASN A 30 4.92 -8.82 3.33
N GLN A 31 3.96 -9.71 3.61
CA GLN A 31 3.85 -10.99 2.93
C GLN A 31 3.23 -10.83 1.54
N PRO A 32 3.61 -11.65 0.55
CA PRO A 32 2.96 -11.64 -0.74
C PRO A 32 1.48 -12.03 -0.57
N LEU A 33 0.58 -11.29 -1.24
CA LEU A 33 -0.83 -11.64 -1.35
C LEU A 33 -1.01 -12.93 -2.15
N GLY A 34 -0.09 -13.19 -3.08
CA GLY A 34 0.04 -14.44 -3.81
C GLY A 34 1.04 -14.28 -4.96
N PRO A 35 1.77 -15.35 -5.33
CA PRO A 35 2.92 -15.24 -6.24
C PRO A 35 2.56 -14.59 -7.59
N VAL A 36 1.35 -14.84 -8.10
CA VAL A 36 0.87 -14.25 -9.34
C VAL A 36 0.53 -12.76 -9.18
N SER A 37 -0.14 -12.36 -8.09
CA SER A 37 -0.52 -10.96 -7.90
C SER A 37 0.69 -10.08 -7.63
N ASP A 38 1.64 -10.57 -6.82
CA ASP A 38 2.87 -9.83 -6.50
C ASP A 38 3.78 -9.67 -7.73
N ALA A 39 3.99 -10.74 -8.52
CA ALA A 39 4.75 -10.64 -9.76
C ALA A 39 4.11 -9.67 -10.78
N ARG A 40 2.77 -9.59 -10.82
CA ARG A 40 2.06 -8.59 -11.63
C ARG A 40 2.25 -7.17 -11.11
N LEU A 41 2.27 -6.99 -9.79
CA LEU A 41 2.52 -5.69 -9.18
C LEU A 41 3.93 -5.20 -9.48
N GLU A 42 4.94 -6.05 -9.27
CA GLU A 42 6.34 -5.77 -9.60
C GLU A 42 6.49 -5.39 -11.07
N ARG A 43 5.94 -6.20 -11.98
CA ARG A 43 5.97 -5.92 -13.43
C ARG A 43 5.31 -4.58 -13.79
N MET A 44 4.17 -4.26 -13.18
CA MET A 44 3.50 -2.97 -13.40
C MET A 44 4.36 -1.80 -12.90
N ILE A 45 5.00 -1.95 -11.73
CA ILE A 45 5.87 -0.93 -11.15
C ILE A 45 7.11 -0.72 -12.02
N ASP A 46 7.74 -1.78 -12.50
CA ASP A 46 8.93 -1.72 -13.36
C ASP A 46 8.62 -0.99 -14.68
N ASN A 47 7.45 -1.26 -15.27
CA ASN A 47 7.02 -0.62 -16.51
C ASN A 47 6.46 0.80 -16.31
N SER A 48 6.24 1.24 -15.07
CA SER A 48 5.72 2.58 -14.77
C SER A 48 6.82 3.64 -14.80
N THR A 49 6.51 4.80 -15.38
CA THR A 49 7.48 5.87 -15.68
C THR A 49 7.37 7.11 -14.79
N ALA A 50 6.23 7.32 -14.13
CA ALA A 50 6.06 8.39 -13.14
C ALA A 50 6.59 7.98 -11.75
N GLU A 51 6.50 8.84 -10.74
CA GLU A 51 6.92 8.52 -9.38
C GLU A 51 6.16 7.33 -8.78
N LYS A 52 6.88 6.49 -8.03
CA LYS A 52 6.40 5.20 -7.51
C LYS A 52 6.74 5.08 -6.04
N TYR A 53 5.76 4.70 -5.25
CA TYR A 53 5.91 4.54 -3.79
C TYR A 53 5.36 3.19 -3.39
N ILE A 54 6.23 2.35 -2.81
CA ILE A 54 5.84 1.06 -2.23
C ILE A 54 6.01 1.17 -0.73
N ILE A 55 4.90 1.05 -0.03
CA ILE A 55 4.81 1.19 1.42
C ILE A 55 4.38 -0.15 1.98
N ARG A 56 5.20 -0.72 2.84
CA ARG A 56 4.86 -1.96 3.53
C ARG A 56 4.58 -1.69 4.99
N VAL A 57 3.45 -2.20 5.47
CA VAL A 57 3.05 -2.04 6.87
C VAL A 57 3.25 -3.37 7.58
N ALA A 58 4.19 -3.39 8.53
CA ALA A 58 4.46 -4.55 9.36
C ALA A 58 3.20 -4.98 10.11
N ASP A 59 3.14 -6.28 10.41
CA ASP A 59 2.05 -6.88 11.19
C ASP A 59 0.64 -6.66 10.64
N THR A 60 0.52 -6.34 9.34
CA THR A 60 -0.74 -6.31 8.61
C THR A 60 -0.97 -7.57 7.76
N ARG A 61 -2.24 -7.80 7.42
CA ARG A 61 -2.74 -8.74 6.41
C ARG A 61 -3.71 -8.01 5.48
N HIS A 62 -4.05 -8.64 4.34
CA HIS A 62 -4.92 -8.10 3.31
C HIS A 62 -6.17 -7.37 3.83
N PHE A 63 -6.92 -7.98 4.76
CA PHE A 63 -8.15 -7.38 5.27
C PHE A 63 -7.95 -6.23 6.26
N ASP A 64 -6.72 -5.95 6.71
CA ASP A 64 -6.44 -4.79 7.57
C ASP A 64 -6.63 -3.46 6.86
N PHE A 65 -6.51 -3.44 5.53
CA PHE A 65 -6.71 -2.25 4.72
C PHE A 65 -8.18 -1.96 4.39
N THR A 66 -9.10 -2.57 5.15
CA THR A 66 -10.55 -2.44 5.02
C THR A 66 -11.19 -2.31 6.40
N ASP A 67 -12.49 -2.07 6.44
CA ASP A 67 -13.23 -2.02 7.71
C ASP A 67 -13.37 -3.38 8.41
N PHE A 68 -12.96 -4.49 7.79
CA PHE A 68 -13.06 -5.83 8.39
C PHE A 68 -12.41 -5.91 9.77
N LYS A 69 -11.24 -5.27 9.97
CA LYS A 69 -10.56 -5.27 11.28
C LYS A 69 -11.37 -4.57 12.39
N HIS A 70 -12.27 -3.65 12.03
CA HIS A 70 -13.14 -2.97 12.98
C HIS A 70 -14.37 -3.80 13.38
N LEU A 71 -14.72 -4.86 12.62
CA LEU A 71 -15.89 -5.69 12.91
C LEU A 71 -15.69 -6.58 14.15
N SER A 72 -14.48 -7.12 14.34
CA SER A 72 -14.17 -7.95 15.52
C SER A 72 -12.66 -8.07 15.77
N PRO A 73 -12.20 -7.84 17.01
CA PRO A 73 -10.80 -8.08 17.38
C PRO A 73 -10.33 -9.54 17.21
N LYS A 74 -11.26 -10.50 17.18
CA LYS A 74 -10.94 -11.95 17.11
C LYS A 74 -10.59 -12.43 15.69
N LEU A 75 -10.72 -11.58 14.66
CA LEU A 75 -10.42 -11.95 13.28
C LEU A 75 -8.93 -12.27 13.06
N ASN A 76 -8.05 -11.76 13.91
CA ASN A 76 -6.62 -12.05 13.85
C ASN A 76 -6.31 -13.50 14.26
N TRP A 77 -7.09 -14.10 15.15
CA TRP A 77 -6.95 -15.51 15.56
C TRP A 77 -7.24 -16.48 14.41
N PHE A 78 -8.09 -16.08 13.47
CA PHE A 78 -8.37 -16.82 12.24
C PHE A 78 -7.41 -16.43 11.10
N GLY A 79 -6.45 -15.54 11.36
CA GLY A 79 -5.49 -15.09 10.36
C GLY A 79 -6.09 -14.22 9.25
N LEU A 80 -7.28 -13.66 9.44
CA LEU A 80 -7.88 -12.76 8.44
C LEU A 80 -7.27 -11.36 8.53
N THR A 81 -6.89 -10.94 9.72
CA THR A 81 -6.26 -9.64 10.01
C THR A 81 -4.93 -9.86 10.72
N GLY A 82 -4.04 -8.87 10.65
CA GLY A 82 -2.76 -8.88 11.36
C GLY A 82 -2.89 -8.44 12.83
N THR A 83 -1.78 -8.28 13.52
CA THR A 83 -1.74 -7.97 14.96
C THR A 83 -1.72 -6.46 15.27
N ILE A 84 -1.38 -5.62 14.30
CA ILE A 84 -1.39 -4.15 14.46
C ILE A 84 -2.78 -3.62 14.83
N GLU A 85 -2.88 -2.55 15.63
CA GLU A 85 -4.19 -2.01 16.00
C GLU A 85 -4.94 -1.41 14.80
N ALA A 86 -6.26 -1.65 14.72
CA ALA A 86 -7.10 -1.13 13.63
C ALA A 86 -7.03 0.39 13.48
N LYS A 87 -7.00 1.11 14.60
CA LYS A 87 -6.85 2.56 14.61
C LYS A 87 -5.53 3.00 13.97
N LYS A 88 -4.44 2.26 14.24
CA LYS A 88 -3.10 2.56 13.72
C LYS A 88 -3.03 2.34 12.21
N VAL A 89 -3.57 1.23 11.69
CA VAL A 89 -3.63 0.98 10.24
C VAL A 89 -4.40 2.10 9.53
N ARG A 90 -5.56 2.49 10.06
CA ARG A 90 -6.34 3.61 9.51
C ARG A 90 -5.57 4.94 9.53
N GLN A 91 -4.84 5.22 10.61
CA GLN A 91 -3.99 6.42 10.68
C GLN A 91 -2.89 6.40 9.62
N ILE A 92 -2.23 5.26 9.42
CA ILE A 92 -1.22 5.08 8.37
C ILE A 92 -1.85 5.31 6.99
N MET A 93 -2.93 4.60 6.66
CA MET A 93 -3.63 4.72 5.38
C MET A 93 -4.01 6.18 5.06
N ASN A 94 -4.63 6.87 6.02
CA ASN A 94 -5.06 8.25 5.83
C ASN A 94 -3.88 9.21 5.68
N SER A 95 -2.86 9.09 6.54
CA SER A 95 -1.72 10.02 6.54
C SER A 95 -0.92 9.92 5.26
N TYR A 96 -0.67 8.70 4.78
CA TYR A 96 0.05 8.47 3.53
C TYR A 96 -0.77 8.88 2.31
N SER A 97 -2.07 8.60 2.31
CA SER A 97 -2.96 9.04 1.23
C SER A 97 -3.01 10.55 1.12
N LEU A 98 -3.12 11.25 2.26
CA LEU A 98 -3.06 12.70 2.30
C LEU A 98 -1.71 13.20 1.80
N ALA A 99 -0.60 12.64 2.27
CA ALA A 99 0.74 13.03 1.80
C ALA A 99 0.90 12.85 0.27
N PHE A 100 0.40 11.73 -0.27
CA PHE A 100 0.42 11.44 -1.71
C PHE A 100 -0.38 12.48 -2.51
N PHE A 101 -1.62 12.75 -2.11
CA PHE A 101 -2.47 13.69 -2.84
C PHE A 101 -2.04 15.14 -2.63
N ASP A 102 -1.62 15.53 -1.44
CA ASP A 102 -1.12 16.88 -1.15
C ASP A 102 0.13 17.18 -1.98
N TYR A 103 1.05 16.22 -2.12
CA TYR A 103 2.24 16.38 -2.95
C TYR A 103 1.89 16.49 -4.45
N HIS A 104 1.14 15.53 -5.00
CA HIS A 104 0.92 15.46 -6.44
C HIS A 104 -0.19 16.38 -6.98
N LEU A 105 -1.15 16.79 -6.14
CA LEU A 105 -2.30 17.60 -6.57
C LEU A 105 -2.27 19.03 -6.05
N ARG A 106 -1.59 19.31 -4.93
CA ARG A 106 -1.59 20.64 -4.29
C ARG A 106 -0.21 21.29 -4.23
N GLY A 107 0.85 20.58 -4.59
CA GLY A 107 2.23 21.07 -4.54
C GLY A 107 2.74 21.30 -3.11
N TRP A 108 2.14 20.62 -2.13
CA TRP A 108 2.56 20.70 -0.73
C TRP A 108 3.67 19.69 -0.43
N GLN A 109 4.45 19.90 0.63
CA GLN A 109 5.53 18.98 0.98
C GLN A 109 4.97 17.68 1.58
N GLY A 110 4.97 16.59 0.81
CA GLY A 110 4.59 15.26 1.26
C GLY A 110 5.71 14.54 2.01
N ALA A 111 6.14 15.08 3.16
CA ALA A 111 7.32 14.60 3.89
C ALA A 111 7.31 13.08 4.16
N LEU A 112 6.13 12.53 4.47
CA LEU A 112 5.97 11.09 4.67
C LEU A 112 6.44 10.28 3.46
N LEU A 113 6.29 10.75 2.22
CA LEU A 113 6.64 9.97 1.01
C LEU A 113 8.15 9.77 0.80
N PHE A 114 9.00 10.49 1.53
CA PHE A 114 10.42 10.60 1.20
C PHE A 114 11.36 10.16 2.32
N ALA A 115 10.84 9.86 3.51
CA ALA A 115 11.63 9.46 4.66
C ALA A 115 10.82 8.58 5.62
N ASP A 116 11.55 7.77 6.39
CA ASP A 116 10.96 7.00 7.49
C ASP A 116 10.32 7.95 8.50
N SER A 117 9.19 7.52 9.06
CA SER A 117 8.44 8.30 10.04
C SER A 117 8.57 7.67 11.42
N ALA A 118 9.11 8.42 12.37
CA ALA A 118 9.08 8.04 13.78
C ALA A 118 7.66 7.90 14.33
N GLU A 119 6.65 8.52 13.67
CA GLU A 119 5.25 8.35 14.01
C GLU A 119 4.72 6.96 13.59
N PHE A 120 5.24 6.40 12.50
CA PHE A 120 4.80 5.12 11.92
C PHE A 120 5.96 4.13 11.80
N PRO A 121 6.51 3.64 12.92
CA PRO A 121 7.64 2.71 12.91
C PRO A 121 7.31 1.36 12.25
N GLU A 122 6.03 1.05 12.06
CA GLU A 122 5.58 -0.16 11.36
C GLU A 122 5.71 -0.04 9.84
N VAL A 123 5.95 1.17 9.31
CA VAL A 123 6.03 1.42 7.88
C VAL A 123 7.47 1.31 7.38
N ASN A 124 7.65 0.49 6.34
CA ASN A 124 8.90 0.39 5.60
C ASN A 124 8.72 0.92 4.18
N PHE A 125 9.64 1.79 3.76
CA PHE A 125 9.72 2.23 2.38
C PHE A 125 10.56 1.28 1.55
N GLU A 126 9.96 0.78 0.48
CA GLU A 126 10.71 0.22 -0.63
C GLU A 126 10.82 1.31 -1.69
N LYS A 127 12.06 1.79 -1.91
CA LYS A 127 12.36 2.56 -3.12
C LYS A 127 12.50 1.55 -4.27
N PRO A 128 11.63 1.59 -5.28
CA PRO A 128 11.86 0.85 -6.52
C PRO A 128 13.06 1.44 -7.29
#